data_AF-A0A914Z4K2-F1
#
_entry.id   AF-A0A914Z4K2-F1
#
_cell.length_a   1.000
_cell.length_b   1.000
_cell.length_c   1.000
_cell.angle_alpha   90.00
_cell.angle_beta   90.00
_cell.angle_gamma   90.00
#
_symmetry.space_group_name_H-M   'P 1'
#
loop_
_entity.id
_entity.type
_entity.pdbx_description
1 polymer ?
#
loop_
_entity_poly.entity_id
_entity_poly.type
_entity_poly.pdbx_seq_one_letter_code
_entity_poly.pdbx_strand_id
1 'polypeptide(L)'
;MLMQWEKEGHKRLLDLAGVTRNVLNNAVGAFIGTVIEQHGDKANLLCDKDPLALKMMIRLSEIFPQAKFILMLRDGRASVHSMIVRKVPVSGFDRNDKEQMLSQWNKTVAQMYNSCIFLGPSICLPVYYEKLILSPKEQMEKIINFLEIDFSQNVLEHHKHIGDEIRLSPREFSTSQVKNKINQDALDAWVGFFPDELLAKLDEVAPMLTKLG
;
A
#
# COMPACT_ATOMS: atom_id res chain seq x y z
N MET A 1 -13.43 -6.89 -5.10
CA MET A 1 -13.45 -7.03 -6.58
C MET A 1 -13.20 -8.49 -6.89
N LEU A 2 -14.15 -9.19 -7.48
CA LEU A 2 -13.96 -10.57 -7.92
C LEU A 2 -12.86 -10.60 -9.00
N MET A 3 -12.00 -11.62 -8.97
CA MET A 3 -11.06 -11.83 -10.08
C MET A 3 -11.85 -12.00 -11.39
N GLN A 4 -11.24 -11.68 -12.54
CA GLN A 4 -11.95 -11.71 -13.83
C GLN A 4 -12.64 -13.06 -14.11
N TRP A 5 -12.11 -14.14 -13.55
CA TRP A 5 -12.58 -15.52 -13.72
C TRP A 5 -13.66 -15.92 -12.69
N GLU A 6 -13.90 -15.09 -11.67
CA GLU A 6 -14.95 -15.28 -10.66
C GLU A 6 -16.27 -14.58 -11.03
N LYS A 7 -16.35 -13.96 -12.22
CA LYS A 7 -17.60 -13.46 -12.80
C LYS A 7 -18.54 -14.62 -13.11
N GLU A 8 -19.85 -14.42 -12.94
CA GLU A 8 -20.88 -15.49 -12.88
C GLU A 8 -20.77 -16.56 -13.97
N GLY A 9 -20.55 -16.18 -15.23
CA GLY A 9 -20.41 -17.12 -16.34
C GLY A 9 -19.19 -18.04 -16.24
N HIS A 10 -18.05 -17.50 -15.81
CA HIS A 10 -16.81 -18.27 -15.64
C HIS A 10 -16.82 -19.08 -14.35
N LYS A 11 -17.41 -18.55 -13.27
CA LYS A 11 -17.49 -19.24 -11.98
C LYS A 11 -18.20 -20.58 -12.09
N ARG A 12 -19.37 -20.63 -12.76
CA ARG A 12 -20.10 -21.90 -12.93
C ARG A 12 -19.30 -22.93 -13.72
N LEU A 13 -18.60 -22.50 -14.77
CA LEU A 13 -17.74 -23.37 -15.56
C LEU A 13 -16.58 -23.94 -14.72
N LEU A 14 -15.92 -23.08 -13.93
CA LEU A 14 -14.83 -23.48 -13.03
C LEU A 14 -15.31 -24.49 -11.99
N ASP A 15 -16.46 -24.23 -11.36
CA ASP A 15 -17.05 -25.14 -10.37
C ASP A 15 -17.38 -26.51 -10.99
N LEU A 16 -17.94 -26.54 -12.20
CA LEU A 16 -18.21 -27.79 -12.94
C LEU A 16 -16.93 -28.54 -13.34
N ALA A 17 -15.82 -27.82 -13.56
CA ALA A 17 -14.52 -28.40 -13.84
C ALA A 17 -13.74 -28.80 -12.56
N GLY A 18 -14.34 -28.65 -11.37
CA GLY A 18 -13.69 -28.92 -10.08
C GLY A 18 -12.68 -27.85 -9.63
N VAL A 19 -12.54 -26.75 -10.38
CA VAL A 19 -11.67 -25.61 -10.06
C VAL A 19 -12.42 -24.64 -9.13
N THR A 20 -12.79 -25.14 -7.96
CA THR A 20 -13.59 -24.39 -6.98
C THR A 20 -12.79 -23.22 -6.38
N ARG A 21 -13.50 -22.31 -5.70
CA ARG A 21 -12.88 -21.21 -4.96
C ARG A 21 -11.81 -21.69 -3.97
N ASN A 22 -12.02 -22.82 -3.28
CA ASN A 22 -11.05 -23.37 -2.35
C ASN A 22 -9.79 -23.89 -3.06
N VAL A 23 -9.95 -24.55 -4.22
CA VAL A 23 -8.81 -25.00 -5.03
C VAL A 23 -7.95 -23.80 -5.48
N LEU A 24 -8.60 -22.74 -5.96
CA LEU A 24 -7.92 -21.50 -6.32
C LEU A 24 -7.24 -20.83 -5.12
N ASN A 25 -7.91 -20.77 -3.96
CA ASN A 25 -7.31 -20.21 -2.74
C ASN A 25 -6.05 -20.96 -2.33
N ASN A 26 -6.11 -22.30 -2.34
CA ASN A 26 -4.98 -23.13 -1.96
C ASN A 26 -3.81 -22.96 -2.93
N ALA A 27 -4.08 -22.95 -4.23
CA ALA A 27 -3.06 -22.76 -5.26
C ALA A 27 -2.41 -21.36 -5.18
N VAL A 28 -3.22 -20.31 -5.12
CA VAL A 28 -2.73 -18.92 -5.02
C VAL A 28 -2.03 -18.68 -3.68
N GLY A 29 -2.58 -19.21 -2.58
CA GLY A 29 -1.98 -19.12 -1.25
C GLY A 29 -0.64 -19.81 -1.17
N ALA A 30 -0.51 -21.01 -1.74
CA ALA A 30 0.78 -21.71 -1.82
C ALA A 30 1.80 -20.91 -2.64
N PHE A 31 1.39 -20.36 -3.78
CA PHE A 31 2.26 -19.53 -4.62
C PHE A 31 2.75 -18.28 -3.88
N ILE A 32 1.82 -17.47 -3.36
CA ILE A 32 2.17 -16.22 -2.64
C ILE A 32 2.98 -16.54 -1.38
N GLY A 33 2.55 -17.52 -0.59
CA GLY A 33 3.23 -17.91 0.65
C GLY A 33 4.67 -18.36 0.39
N THR A 34 4.90 -19.17 -0.66
CA THR A 34 6.25 -19.59 -1.05
C THR A 34 7.11 -18.39 -1.44
N VAL A 35 6.55 -17.43 -2.20
CA VAL A 35 7.28 -16.21 -2.57
C VAL A 35 7.68 -15.44 -1.32
N ILE A 36 6.73 -15.12 -0.43
CA ILE A 36 6.97 -14.37 0.81
C ILE A 36 8.01 -15.06 1.71
N GLU A 37 7.92 -16.39 1.87
CA GLU A 37 8.83 -17.15 2.72
C GLU A 37 10.25 -17.22 2.14
N GLN A 38 10.38 -17.34 0.81
CA GLN A 38 11.66 -17.68 0.17
C GLN A 38 12.38 -16.47 -0.44
N HIS A 39 11.76 -15.30 -0.58
CA HIS A 39 12.40 -14.13 -1.19
C HIS A 39 13.24 -13.29 -0.21
N GLY A 40 13.30 -13.66 1.08
CA GLY A 40 13.96 -12.89 2.13
C GLY A 40 14.58 -13.75 3.23
N ASP A 41 15.10 -13.10 4.25
CA ASP A 41 15.67 -13.76 5.42
C ASP A 41 14.54 -14.36 6.30
N LYS A 42 14.86 -15.45 7.02
CA LYS A 42 13.89 -16.11 7.89
C LYS A 42 13.51 -15.22 9.08
N ALA A 43 12.23 -15.12 9.37
CA ALA A 43 11.70 -14.40 10.53
C ALA A 43 10.47 -15.12 11.12
N ASN A 44 10.19 -14.87 12.39
CA ASN A 44 8.99 -15.41 13.05
C ASN A 44 7.69 -14.79 12.51
N LEU A 45 7.77 -13.55 12.05
CA LEU A 45 6.68 -12.82 11.41
C LEU A 45 7.14 -12.41 10.01
N LEU A 46 6.47 -12.94 8.99
CA LEU A 46 6.74 -12.61 7.60
C LEU A 46 5.93 -11.37 7.19
N CYS A 47 6.50 -10.57 6.30
CA CYS A 47 5.93 -9.32 5.81
C CYS A 47 6.11 -9.23 4.29
N ASP A 48 5.10 -8.69 3.61
CA ASP A 48 5.17 -8.34 2.19
C ASP A 48 4.83 -6.85 2.00
N LYS A 49 5.53 -6.21 1.07
CA LYS A 49 5.29 -4.81 0.69
C LYS A 49 5.25 -4.70 -0.83
N ASP A 50 4.05 -4.91 -1.36
CA ASP A 50 3.67 -4.57 -2.72
C ASP A 50 2.49 -3.58 -2.74
N PRO A 51 2.68 -2.30 -3.14
CA PRO A 51 1.66 -1.27 -2.97
C PRO A 51 0.28 -1.61 -3.54
N LEU A 52 0.24 -2.27 -4.70
CA LEU A 52 -1.01 -2.62 -5.38
C LEU A 52 -1.64 -3.94 -4.90
N ALA A 53 -0.93 -4.75 -4.08
CA ALA A 53 -1.49 -5.95 -3.49
C ALA A 53 -2.72 -5.64 -2.61
N LEU A 54 -2.71 -4.46 -1.95
CA LEU A 54 -3.83 -3.97 -1.15
C LEU A 54 -5.13 -3.75 -1.94
N LYS A 55 -5.09 -3.66 -3.28
CA LYS A 55 -6.33 -3.67 -4.10
C LYS A 55 -7.10 -4.98 -3.97
N MET A 56 -6.40 -6.05 -3.57
CA MET A 56 -6.92 -7.40 -3.38
C MET A 56 -6.99 -7.79 -1.90
N MET A 57 -6.93 -6.84 -0.96
CA MET A 57 -6.85 -7.16 0.48
C MET A 57 -8.00 -8.05 0.98
N ILE A 58 -9.23 -7.89 0.46
CA ILE A 58 -10.35 -8.78 0.81
C ILE A 58 -10.03 -10.22 0.40
N ARG A 59 -9.45 -10.40 -0.80
CA ARG A 59 -9.08 -11.73 -1.30
C ARG A 59 -7.89 -12.31 -0.54
N LEU A 60 -6.90 -11.48 -0.22
CA LEU A 60 -5.75 -11.87 0.58
C LEU A 60 -6.17 -12.26 2.00
N SER A 61 -7.13 -11.57 2.60
CA SER A 61 -7.68 -11.92 3.93
C SER A 61 -8.42 -13.26 3.91
N GLU A 62 -9.06 -13.64 2.80
CA GLU A 62 -9.65 -14.97 2.65
C GLU A 62 -8.60 -16.08 2.49
N ILE A 63 -7.48 -15.79 1.80
CA ILE A 63 -6.39 -16.75 1.55
C ILE A 63 -5.49 -16.90 2.78
N PHE A 64 -5.25 -15.82 3.50
CA PHE A 64 -4.42 -15.74 4.71
C PHE A 64 -5.26 -15.16 5.86
N PRO A 65 -6.07 -15.98 6.56
CA PRO A 65 -7.02 -15.49 7.56
C PRO A 65 -6.40 -14.79 8.78
N GLN A 66 -5.10 -15.01 9.03
CA GLN A 66 -4.35 -14.38 10.12
C GLN A 66 -3.55 -13.15 9.66
N ALA A 67 -3.60 -12.81 8.36
CA ALA A 67 -2.88 -11.64 7.84
C ALA A 67 -3.52 -10.34 8.35
N LYS A 68 -2.65 -9.39 8.74
CA LYS A 68 -3.01 -8.01 9.04
C LYS A 68 -2.49 -7.09 7.94
N PHE A 69 -3.21 -6.01 7.65
CA PHE A 69 -2.89 -5.09 6.57
C PHE A 69 -2.63 -3.69 7.11
N ILE A 70 -1.54 -3.06 6.65
CA ILE A 70 -1.25 -1.65 6.90
C ILE A 70 -1.49 -0.89 5.59
N LEU A 71 -2.51 -0.05 5.58
CA LEU A 71 -2.82 0.81 4.42
C LEU A 71 -2.12 2.16 4.61
N MET A 72 -1.00 2.36 3.92
CA MET A 72 -0.34 3.65 3.87
C MET A 72 -1.18 4.66 3.07
N LEU A 73 -1.58 5.74 3.74
CA LEU A 73 -2.26 6.89 3.17
C LEU A 73 -1.31 8.08 3.16
N ARG A 74 -1.34 8.85 2.08
CA ARG A 74 -0.55 10.07 1.92
C ARG A 74 -1.37 11.04 1.07
N ASP A 75 -1.16 12.33 1.25
CA ASP A 75 -1.74 13.35 0.38
C ASP A 75 -1.54 12.95 -1.10
N GLY A 76 -2.64 12.92 -1.85
CA GLY A 76 -2.65 12.55 -3.26
C GLY A 76 -1.81 13.49 -4.12
N ARG A 77 -1.74 14.77 -3.76
CA ARG A 77 -0.89 15.77 -4.43
C ARG A 77 0.58 15.44 -4.22
N ALA A 78 0.98 15.10 -3.00
CA ALA A 78 2.35 14.67 -2.69
C ALA A 78 2.72 13.35 -3.40
N SER A 79 1.78 12.41 -3.45
CA SER A 79 1.96 11.11 -4.10
C SER A 79 2.13 11.25 -5.61
N VAL A 80 1.23 11.98 -6.28
CA VAL A 80 1.28 12.24 -7.73
C VAL A 80 2.51 13.05 -8.10
N HIS A 81 2.82 14.12 -7.36
CA HIS A 81 4.05 14.90 -7.55
C HIS A 81 5.30 14.01 -7.52
N SER A 82 5.42 13.17 -6.48
CA SER A 82 6.54 12.23 -6.34
C SER A 82 6.63 11.26 -7.52
N MET A 83 5.50 10.72 -7.99
CA MET A 83 5.49 9.82 -9.15
C MET A 83 5.96 10.52 -10.44
N ILE A 84 5.52 11.75 -10.68
CA ILE A 84 5.87 12.52 -11.88
C ILE A 84 7.36 12.90 -11.87
N VAL A 85 7.81 13.62 -10.84
CA VAL A 85 9.18 14.16 -10.78
C VAL A 85 10.22 13.05 -10.83
N ARG A 86 9.92 11.92 -10.19
CA ARG A 86 10.83 10.77 -10.12
C ARG A 86 10.63 9.77 -11.25
N LYS A 87 9.68 10.04 -12.15
CA LYS A 87 9.36 9.20 -13.31
C LYS A 87 9.08 7.75 -12.93
N VAL A 88 8.36 7.52 -11.82
CA VAL A 88 7.99 6.17 -11.38
C VAL A 88 6.97 5.57 -12.35
N PRO A 89 7.24 4.43 -13.00
CA PRO A 89 6.33 3.83 -13.97
C PRO A 89 5.26 3.03 -13.23
N VAL A 90 4.05 3.57 -13.12
CA VAL A 90 2.88 2.87 -12.57
C VAL A 90 1.85 2.69 -13.67
N SER A 91 1.47 1.44 -13.95
CA SER A 91 0.49 1.12 -14.98
C SER A 91 -0.83 1.86 -14.75
N GLY A 92 -1.36 2.46 -15.81
CA GLY A 92 -2.61 3.22 -15.78
C GLY A 92 -2.48 4.68 -15.36
N PHE A 93 -1.27 5.16 -15.03
CA PHE A 93 -1.00 6.57 -14.76
C PHE A 93 -0.29 7.22 -15.94
N ASP A 94 -0.88 8.29 -16.49
CA ASP A 94 -0.25 9.12 -17.52
C ASP A 94 0.48 10.30 -16.88
N ARG A 95 1.82 10.26 -16.89
CA ARG A 95 2.65 11.29 -16.24
C ARG A 95 2.61 12.65 -16.94
N ASN A 96 2.06 12.73 -18.15
CA ASN A 96 1.89 13.98 -18.86
C ASN A 96 0.56 14.67 -18.51
N ASP A 97 -0.34 13.98 -17.79
CA ASP A 97 -1.66 14.47 -17.41
C ASP A 97 -1.83 14.42 -15.89
N LYS A 98 -1.58 15.58 -15.24
CA LYS A 98 -1.68 15.72 -13.78
C LYS A 98 -3.08 15.45 -13.25
N GLU A 99 -4.12 15.80 -14.01
CA GLU A 99 -5.52 15.60 -13.62
C GLU A 99 -5.86 14.10 -13.67
N GLN A 100 -5.47 13.41 -14.75
CA GLN A 100 -5.59 11.96 -14.86
C GLN A 100 -4.88 11.24 -13.73
N MET A 101 -3.67 11.67 -13.37
CA MET A 101 -2.93 11.05 -12.26
C MET A 101 -3.62 11.21 -10.91
N LEU A 102 -4.16 12.40 -10.62
CA LEU A 102 -4.93 12.63 -9.39
C LEU A 102 -6.23 11.81 -9.39
N SER A 103 -6.93 11.74 -10.51
CA SER A 103 -8.13 10.90 -10.66
C SER A 103 -7.81 9.41 -10.47
N GLN A 104 -6.69 8.94 -11.01
CA GLN A 104 -6.26 7.55 -10.89
C GLN A 104 -5.76 7.21 -9.48
N TRP A 105 -5.06 8.13 -8.82
CA TRP A 105 -4.74 8.03 -7.39
C TRP A 105 -6.03 7.91 -6.57
N ASN A 106 -7.00 8.78 -6.82
CA ASN A 106 -8.28 8.82 -6.11
C ASN A 106 -9.04 7.49 -6.25
N LYS A 107 -9.17 6.97 -7.47
CA LYS A 107 -9.81 5.67 -7.73
C LYS A 107 -9.11 4.53 -6.98
N THR A 108 -7.78 4.53 -7.00
CA THR A 108 -6.97 3.48 -6.37
C THR A 108 -7.08 3.52 -4.85
N VAL A 109 -6.91 4.70 -4.25
CA VAL A 109 -6.98 4.85 -2.79
C VAL A 109 -8.40 4.64 -2.28
N ALA A 110 -9.44 5.07 -3.02
CA ALA A 110 -10.83 4.81 -2.67
C ALA A 110 -11.11 3.30 -2.59
N GLN A 111 -10.64 2.52 -3.57
CA GLN A 111 -10.80 1.07 -3.57
C GLN A 111 -10.11 0.44 -2.36
N MET A 112 -8.85 0.79 -2.10
CA MET A 112 -8.07 0.23 -0.98
C MET A 112 -8.67 0.63 0.37
N TYR A 113 -9.02 1.91 0.54
CA TYR A 113 -9.60 2.44 1.77
C TYR A 113 -10.94 1.78 2.08
N ASN A 114 -11.86 1.71 1.11
CA ASN A 114 -13.16 1.06 1.31
C ASN A 114 -13.00 -0.42 1.67
N SER A 115 -12.01 -1.12 1.08
CA SER A 115 -11.70 -2.51 1.44
C SER A 115 -11.15 -2.63 2.86
N CYS A 116 -10.32 -1.67 3.29
CA CYS A 116 -9.75 -1.63 4.64
C CYS A 116 -10.84 -1.43 5.70
N ILE A 117 -11.75 -0.48 5.46
CA ILE A 117 -12.91 -0.25 6.32
C ILE A 117 -13.83 -1.47 6.36
N PHE A 118 -14.04 -2.14 5.23
CA PHE A 118 -14.84 -3.35 5.16
C PHE A 118 -14.27 -4.51 6.00
N LEU A 119 -12.94 -4.70 5.99
CA LEU A 119 -12.27 -5.73 6.79
C LEU A 119 -12.26 -5.41 8.29
N GLY A 120 -12.36 -4.13 8.65
CA GLY A 120 -12.46 -3.68 10.03
C GLY A 120 -11.09 -3.49 10.71
N PRO A 121 -11.10 -2.81 11.88
CA PRO A 121 -9.88 -2.29 12.52
C PRO A 121 -9.00 -3.37 13.17
N SER A 122 -9.49 -4.60 13.33
CA SER A 122 -8.67 -5.73 13.80
C SER A 122 -7.84 -6.37 12.68
N ILE A 123 -8.20 -6.13 11.42
CA ILE A 123 -7.57 -6.73 10.25
C ILE A 123 -6.81 -5.70 9.41
N CYS A 124 -7.32 -4.47 9.29
CA CYS A 124 -6.68 -3.42 8.51
C CYS A 124 -6.55 -2.10 9.27
N LEU A 125 -5.33 -1.54 9.27
CA LEU A 125 -5.00 -0.26 9.89
C LEU A 125 -4.59 0.78 8.82
N PRO A 126 -5.37 1.87 8.65
CA PRO A 126 -4.92 3.03 7.88
C PRO A 126 -3.83 3.79 8.63
N VAL A 127 -2.69 4.05 7.97
CA VAL A 127 -1.56 4.81 8.50
C VAL A 127 -1.28 6.01 7.62
N TYR A 128 -1.39 7.20 8.20
CA TYR A 128 -1.13 8.46 7.50
C TYR A 128 0.36 8.78 7.52
N TYR A 129 0.96 8.88 6.34
CA TYR A 129 2.38 9.17 6.15
C TYR A 129 2.79 10.46 6.87
N GLU A 130 2.01 11.53 6.75
CA GLU A 130 2.29 12.82 7.36
C GLU A 130 2.36 12.70 8.89
N LYS A 131 1.41 11.97 9.49
CA LYS A 131 1.42 11.69 10.95
C LYS A 131 2.58 10.80 11.35
N LEU A 132 2.91 9.79 10.54
CA LEU A 132 4.04 8.88 10.78
C LEU A 132 5.37 9.63 10.79
N ILE A 133 5.53 10.62 9.91
CA ILE A 133 6.76 11.43 9.85
C ILE A 133 6.80 12.48 10.96
N LEU A 134 5.67 13.11 11.28
CA LEU A 134 5.60 14.17 12.31
C LEU A 134 5.68 13.61 13.75
N SER A 135 5.10 12.43 14.00
CA SER A 135 5.10 11.77 15.31
C SER A 135 5.50 10.28 15.21
N PRO A 136 6.74 9.95 14.80
CA PRO A 136 7.12 8.57 14.48
C PRO A 136 6.93 7.58 15.63
N LYS A 137 7.33 7.96 16.85
CA LYS A 137 7.21 7.11 18.03
C LYS A 137 5.75 6.72 18.30
N GLU A 138 4.87 7.71 18.39
CA GLU A 138 3.44 7.50 18.66
C GLU A 138 2.78 6.63 17.58
N GLN A 139 3.10 6.88 16.30
CA GLN A 139 2.50 6.10 15.21
C GLN A 139 3.07 4.68 15.15
N MET A 140 4.36 4.48 15.40
CA MET A 140 4.95 3.14 15.45
C MET A 140 4.44 2.33 16.63
N GLU A 141 4.23 2.93 17.80
CA GLU A 141 3.58 2.26 18.94
C GLU A 141 2.17 1.78 18.57
N LYS A 142 1.37 2.60 17.86
CA LYS A 142 0.04 2.17 17.37
C LYS A 142 0.12 1.01 16.38
N ILE A 143 1.05 1.07 15.43
CA ILE A 143 1.25 0.02 14.42
C ILE A 143 1.67 -1.30 15.09
N ILE A 144 2.64 -1.24 16.00
CA ILE A 144 3.18 -2.41 16.71
C ILE A 144 2.10 -3.05 17.60
N ASN A 145 1.33 -2.23 18.32
CA ASN A 145 0.19 -2.73 19.11
C ASN A 145 -0.88 -3.38 18.23
N PHE A 146 -1.19 -2.80 17.07
CA PHE A 146 -2.10 -3.40 16.11
C PHE A 146 -1.58 -4.74 15.57
N LEU A 147 -0.26 -4.85 15.33
CA LEU A 147 0.37 -6.09 14.89
C LEU A 147 0.52 -7.13 16.01
N GLU A 148 0.29 -6.76 17.27
CA GLU A 148 0.47 -7.61 18.47
C GLU A 148 1.90 -8.13 18.61
N ILE A 149 2.89 -7.24 18.40
CA ILE A 149 4.31 -7.53 18.60
C ILE A 149 4.93 -6.61 19.64
N ASP A 150 6.08 -6.98 20.21
CA ASP A 150 6.78 -6.16 21.19
C ASP A 150 7.43 -4.93 20.57
N PHE A 151 7.35 -3.79 21.27
CA PHE A 151 8.02 -2.57 20.83
C PHE A 151 9.55 -2.72 20.89
N SER A 152 10.21 -2.36 19.78
CA SER A 152 11.67 -2.26 19.69
C SER A 152 12.06 -0.86 19.25
N GLN A 153 13.08 -0.29 19.89
CA GLN A 153 13.60 1.03 19.51
C GLN A 153 14.13 1.07 18.07
N ASN A 154 14.56 -0.08 17.52
CA ASN A 154 15.11 -0.21 16.16
C ASN A 154 14.12 0.27 15.09
N VAL A 155 12.81 0.21 15.35
CA VAL A 155 11.77 0.66 14.40
C VAL A 155 11.80 2.17 14.15
N LEU A 156 12.41 2.95 15.06
CA LEU A 156 12.62 4.40 14.92
C LEU A 156 14.01 4.74 14.36
N GLU A 157 14.86 3.73 14.22
CA GLU A 157 16.27 3.88 13.84
C GLU A 157 16.63 3.07 12.59
N HIS A 158 15.65 2.78 11.72
CA HIS A 158 15.79 1.90 10.55
C HIS A 158 17.05 2.18 9.70
N HIS A 159 17.38 3.46 9.50
CA HIS A 159 18.57 3.92 8.77
C HIS A 159 19.90 3.35 9.31
N LYS A 160 19.98 2.98 10.59
CA LYS A 160 21.17 2.35 11.20
C LYS A 160 21.29 0.85 10.92
N HIS A 161 20.21 0.20 10.50
CA HIS A 161 20.14 -1.25 10.27
C HIS A 161 20.16 -1.63 8.78
N ILE A 162 20.40 -0.65 7.88
CA ILE A 162 20.48 -0.89 6.44
C ILE A 162 21.78 -1.62 6.09
N GLY A 163 21.66 -2.71 5.33
CA GLY A 163 22.78 -3.56 4.94
C GLY A 163 23.06 -4.71 5.91
N ASP A 164 22.51 -4.65 7.12
CA ASP A 164 22.52 -5.74 8.09
C ASP A 164 21.14 -6.44 8.09
N GLU A 165 20.20 -5.96 8.91
CA GLU A 165 18.84 -6.49 9.02
C GLU A 165 17.93 -6.02 7.88
N ILE A 166 18.13 -4.81 7.35
CA ILE A 166 17.29 -4.24 6.29
C ILE A 166 17.99 -4.35 4.94
N ARG A 167 17.45 -5.22 4.08
CA ARG A 167 17.88 -5.39 2.68
C ARG A 167 17.11 -4.43 1.77
N LEU A 168 17.83 -3.67 0.93
CA LEU A 168 17.22 -2.76 -0.04
C LEU A 168 17.62 -3.14 -1.46
N SER A 169 16.64 -3.22 -2.36
CA SER A 169 16.91 -3.38 -3.79
C SER A 169 17.51 -2.09 -4.35
N PRO A 170 18.69 -2.12 -5.01
CA PRO A 170 19.28 -0.91 -5.59
C PRO A 170 18.46 -0.34 -6.77
N ARG A 171 17.52 -1.12 -7.31
CA ARG A 171 16.66 -0.72 -8.44
C ARG A 171 15.29 -0.20 -8.01
N GLU A 172 14.92 -0.33 -6.74
CA GLU A 172 13.68 0.27 -6.26
C GLU A 172 13.82 1.78 -6.18
N PHE A 173 12.79 2.49 -6.67
CA PHE A 173 12.81 3.94 -6.71
C PHE A 173 13.05 4.49 -5.30
N SER A 174 12.32 4.03 -4.28
CA SER A 174 12.39 4.60 -2.92
C SER A 174 13.71 4.37 -2.16
N THR A 175 14.64 3.57 -2.70
CA THR A 175 15.86 3.16 -2.00
C THR A 175 16.76 4.33 -1.59
N SER A 176 16.88 5.37 -2.42
CA SER A 176 17.71 6.53 -2.05
C SER A 176 17.14 7.32 -0.88
N GLN A 177 15.82 7.29 -0.68
CA GLN A 177 15.18 8.03 0.41
C GLN A 177 15.08 7.21 1.69
N VAL A 178 14.80 5.91 1.60
CA VAL A 178 14.72 5.02 2.76
C VAL A 178 16.04 4.93 3.51
N LYS A 179 17.18 5.19 2.84
CA LYS A 179 18.49 5.26 3.49
C LYS A 179 18.63 6.35 4.54
N ASN A 180 17.84 7.41 4.43
CA ASN A 180 17.92 8.53 5.35
C ASN A 180 17.12 8.24 6.62
N LYS A 181 17.53 8.88 7.72
CA LYS A 181 16.69 8.99 8.91
C LYS A 181 15.34 9.61 8.53
N ILE A 182 14.28 9.24 9.25
CA ILE A 182 12.97 9.89 9.15
C ILE A 182 13.15 11.41 9.20
N ASN A 183 12.65 12.08 8.17
CA ASN A 183 12.79 13.52 7.94
C ASN A 183 11.51 14.06 7.29
N GLN A 184 11.39 15.39 7.24
CA GLN A 184 10.18 16.09 6.80
C GLN A 184 10.28 16.65 5.37
N ASP A 185 11.40 16.39 4.67
CA ASP A 185 11.75 17.02 3.38
C ASP A 185 10.70 16.80 2.28
N ALA A 186 9.88 15.76 2.40
CA ALA A 186 8.90 15.37 1.40
C ALA A 186 7.45 15.73 1.77
N LEU A 187 7.19 16.39 2.91
CA LEU A 187 5.82 16.70 3.35
C LEU A 187 5.12 17.68 2.39
N ASP A 188 5.81 18.77 2.04
CA ASP A 188 5.27 19.90 1.26
C ASP A 188 5.98 20.10 -0.08
N ALA A 189 6.86 19.19 -0.49
CA ALA A 189 7.62 19.27 -1.75
C ALA A 189 6.74 19.40 -3.02
N TRP A 190 5.45 19.13 -2.93
CA TRP A 190 4.49 19.28 -4.03
C TRP A 190 3.92 20.70 -4.16
N VAL A 191 4.08 21.56 -3.15
CA VAL A 191 3.53 22.92 -3.15
C VAL A 191 4.12 23.71 -4.32
N GLY A 192 3.26 24.38 -5.10
CA GLY A 192 3.64 25.10 -6.32
C GLY A 192 3.80 24.22 -7.57
N PHE A 193 3.62 22.90 -7.48
CA PHE A 193 3.75 22.00 -8.63
C PHE A 193 2.50 21.93 -9.52
N PHE A 194 1.30 22.03 -8.95
CA PHE A 194 0.03 21.91 -9.68
C PHE A 194 -0.50 23.29 -10.09
N PRO A 195 -1.08 23.44 -11.29
CA PRO A 195 -1.74 24.67 -11.71
C PRO A 195 -2.94 25.01 -10.82
N ASP A 196 -3.20 26.30 -10.60
CA ASP A 196 -4.30 26.77 -9.75
C ASP A 196 -5.67 26.31 -10.27
N GLU A 197 -5.83 26.21 -11.59
CA GLU A 197 -7.08 25.72 -12.20
C GLU A 197 -7.38 24.26 -11.87
N LEU A 198 -6.33 23.44 -11.72
CA LEU A 198 -6.46 22.05 -11.29
C LEU A 198 -6.69 21.97 -9.78
N LEU A 199 -6.00 22.80 -9.00
CA LEU A 199 -6.22 22.89 -7.55
C LEU A 199 -7.66 23.28 -7.21
N ALA A 200 -8.26 24.18 -7.99
CA ALA A 200 -9.64 24.62 -7.84
C ALA A 200 -10.68 23.51 -8.08
N LYS A 201 -10.30 22.40 -8.72
CA LYS A 201 -11.19 21.27 -9.04
C LYS A 201 -10.85 20.00 -8.25
N LEU A 202 -10.01 20.08 -7.21
CA LEU A 202 -9.55 18.90 -6.49
C LEU A 202 -10.68 18.08 -5.87
N ASP A 203 -11.76 18.71 -5.39
CA ASP A 203 -12.91 17.99 -4.84
C ASP A 203 -13.65 17.14 -5.89
N GLU A 204 -13.60 17.54 -7.16
CA GLU A 204 -14.16 16.78 -8.28
C GLU A 204 -13.21 15.66 -8.73
N VAL A 205 -11.94 16.01 -8.92
CA VAL A 205 -10.92 15.10 -9.49
C VAL A 205 -10.49 14.04 -8.47
N ALA A 206 -10.33 14.44 -7.21
CA ALA A 206 -9.77 13.63 -6.15
C ALA A 206 -10.52 13.79 -4.80
N PRO A 207 -11.83 13.50 -4.74
CA PRO A 207 -12.65 13.65 -3.53
C PRO A 207 -12.16 12.88 -2.30
N MET A 208 -11.31 11.86 -2.48
CA MET A 208 -10.68 11.16 -1.36
C MET A 208 -9.75 12.04 -0.53
N LEU A 209 -9.20 13.13 -1.09
CA LEU A 209 -8.42 14.10 -0.30
C LEU A 209 -9.28 14.63 0.86
N THR A 210 -10.44 15.18 0.54
CA THR A 210 -11.37 15.73 1.54
C THR A 210 -11.90 14.65 2.50
N LYS A 211 -12.13 13.43 2.02
CA LYS A 211 -12.58 12.31 2.87
C LYS A 211 -11.52 11.83 3.86
N LEU A 212 -10.24 11.88 3.48
CA LEU A 212 -9.15 11.34 4.29
C LEU A 212 -8.57 12.37 5.26
N GLY A 213 -8.87 13.65 5.07
CA GLY A 213 -8.30 14.77 5.84
C GLY A 213 -6.87 15.07 5.44
#